data_AF-A0A956CV27-F1
#
_entry.id   AF-A0A956CV27-F1
#
_cell.length_a   1.000
_cell.length_b   1.000
_cell.length_c   1.000
_cell.angle_alpha   90.00
_cell.angle_beta   90.00
_cell.angle_gamma   90.00
#
_symmetry.space_group_name_H-M   'P 1'
#
loop_
_entity.id
_entity.type
_entity.pdbx_description
1 polymer ?
#
loop_
_entity_poly.entity_id
_entity_poly.type
_entity_poly.pdbx_seq_one_letter_code
_entity_poly.pdbx_strand_id
1 'polypeptide(L)'
;EFGEVYLVDWGIAVSLKDDGSGRLPLAKNALEMAGTPLYMAPEMLGGPTSKLSERTDVYLLGAILYEIVTGRPPHQGDGLMQLVAQIVDSDPELDESVPGELARVIRVAMDPDPNGRFESAEQFRLALQGFLQHRDAAALSSKADAQRAELEALLARADQDEALEDREPIYRHFGECRFGYKHALEVWPQAESAREGLARAIEQMVEYELSLGEPEAARTLLAELERPSEELKRRVEEARALRREEDARLKRLEEDTDPLAGRRTRAFLGMIIGSIWSLTPLVTEVSIWLGHEITPNHVFPMVFDGIVLALMIGLGIWARESMTRTRLNRTLAMAVFLAMSTALLAHAVEYVSGGMDVEATFRHEFIVWGALCALCAPAVDWRLIIPGAAYLIGFAVLTFFPRGVFIALAICNELLLVTMIVLWFRREDVEAFRENRRKGVEARRRWIRERLRVPPAPE
;
A
#
# COMPACT_ATOMS: atom_id res chain seq x y z
N GLU A 1 40.64 -27.64 -20.56
CA GLU A 1 40.26 -26.53 -21.44
C GLU A 1 41.26 -25.40 -21.21
N PHE A 2 42.14 -25.14 -22.18
CA PHE A 2 43.23 -24.18 -22.05
C PHE A 2 42.77 -22.82 -22.56
N GLY A 3 42.41 -21.91 -21.66
CA GLY A 3 42.09 -20.50 -21.95
C GLY A 3 43.19 -19.53 -21.52
N GLU A 4 44.37 -20.05 -21.15
CA GLU A 4 45.49 -19.25 -20.70
C GLU A 4 46.36 -18.83 -21.89
N VAL A 5 46.70 -17.54 -21.94
CA VAL A 5 47.59 -16.98 -22.95
C VAL A 5 48.99 -16.87 -22.36
N TYR A 6 49.97 -17.47 -23.04
CA TYR A 6 51.37 -17.45 -22.63
C TYR A 6 52.20 -16.62 -23.60
N LEU A 7 52.97 -15.66 -23.07
CA LEU A 7 53.97 -14.95 -23.86
C LEU A 7 55.20 -15.83 -24.03
N VAL A 8 55.60 -16.04 -25.28
CA VAL A 8 56.74 -16.86 -25.68
C VAL A 8 57.68 -16.07 -26.60
N ASP A 9 58.85 -16.63 -26.87
CA ASP A 9 59.88 -16.05 -27.73
C ASP A 9 60.47 -14.72 -27.23
N TRP A 10 61.40 -14.84 -26.29
CA TRP A 10 62.14 -13.70 -25.71
C TRP A 10 63.37 -13.32 -26.54
N GLY A 11 63.47 -13.76 -27.80
CA GLY A 11 64.67 -13.61 -28.64
C GLY A 11 65.06 -12.16 -28.95
N ILE A 12 64.13 -11.22 -28.80
CA ILE A 12 64.33 -9.78 -29.01
C ILE A 12 64.16 -8.95 -27.73
N ALA A 13 64.11 -9.60 -26.57
CA ALA A 13 63.93 -8.92 -25.29
C ALA A 13 65.16 -8.07 -24.92
N VAL A 14 64.90 -6.88 -24.38
CA VAL A 14 65.93 -5.95 -23.89
C VAL A 14 65.68 -5.60 -22.43
N SER A 15 66.74 -5.30 -21.69
CA SER A 15 66.63 -4.80 -20.32
C SER A 15 66.70 -3.28 -20.27
N LEU A 16 65.77 -2.66 -19.53
CA LEU A 16 65.76 -1.21 -19.28
C LEU A 16 66.81 -0.80 -18.23
N LYS A 17 67.27 -1.75 -17.40
CA LYS A 17 68.25 -1.52 -16.34
C LYS A 17 69.41 -2.51 -16.47
N ASP A 18 70.61 -2.02 -16.17
CA ASP A 18 71.78 -2.88 -16.09
C ASP A 18 71.80 -3.60 -14.75
N ASP A 19 71.60 -4.92 -14.77
CA ASP A 19 71.67 -5.79 -13.60
C ASP A 19 73.07 -6.40 -13.41
N GLY A 20 74.03 -6.05 -14.27
CA GLY A 20 75.39 -6.57 -14.26
C GLY A 20 75.52 -8.04 -14.68
N SER A 21 74.41 -8.71 -15.03
CA SER A 21 74.42 -10.13 -15.40
C SER A 21 74.80 -10.36 -16.87
N GLY A 22 74.61 -9.35 -17.72
CA GLY A 22 74.82 -9.45 -19.17
C GLY A 22 73.87 -10.43 -19.87
N ARG A 23 72.81 -10.92 -19.20
CA ARG A 23 71.88 -11.90 -19.76
C ARG A 23 71.01 -11.35 -20.88
N LEU A 24 70.61 -10.09 -20.78
CA LEU A 24 69.81 -9.38 -21.79
C LEU A 24 70.58 -8.15 -22.28
N PRO A 25 70.49 -7.82 -23.58
CA PRO A 25 71.01 -6.56 -24.09
C PRO A 25 70.28 -5.37 -23.46
N LEU A 26 70.99 -4.25 -23.25
CA LEU A 26 70.36 -3.03 -22.72
C LEU A 26 69.57 -2.32 -23.81
N ALA A 27 68.36 -1.86 -23.49
CA ALA A 27 67.47 -1.15 -24.42
C ALA A 27 68.15 0.06 -25.07
N LYS A 28 68.96 0.81 -24.32
CA LYS A 28 69.74 1.96 -24.84
C LYS A 28 70.77 1.60 -25.92
N ASN A 29 71.12 0.32 -26.04
CA ASN A 29 72.08 -0.20 -27.02
C ASN A 29 71.40 -0.91 -28.20
N ALA A 30 70.08 -1.09 -28.16
CA ALA A 30 69.30 -1.70 -29.23
C ALA A 30 69.00 -0.65 -30.31
N LEU A 31 69.97 -0.43 -31.21
CA LEU A 31 69.92 0.63 -32.24
C LEU A 31 69.45 0.13 -33.62
N GLU A 32 69.38 -1.18 -33.81
CA GLU A 32 68.93 -1.81 -35.05
C GLU A 32 67.43 -2.08 -35.01
N MET A 33 66.77 -1.96 -36.17
CA MET A 33 65.37 -2.33 -36.32
C MET A 33 65.21 -3.84 -36.11
N ALA A 34 64.41 -4.24 -35.11
CA ALA A 34 64.16 -5.63 -34.77
C ALA A 34 62.69 -5.86 -34.41
N GLY A 35 62.11 -6.97 -34.87
CA GLY A 35 60.71 -7.35 -34.65
C GLY A 35 59.93 -7.52 -35.95
N THR A 36 58.59 -7.62 -35.84
CA THR A 36 57.69 -7.79 -36.99
C THR A 36 57.18 -6.42 -37.45
N PRO A 37 57.58 -5.92 -38.64
CA PRO A 37 57.31 -4.54 -39.06
C PRO A 37 55.84 -4.11 -39.03
N LEU A 38 54.91 -5.04 -39.26
CA LEU A 38 53.47 -4.77 -39.29
C LEU A 38 52.88 -4.31 -37.95
N TYR A 39 53.61 -4.47 -36.84
CA TYR A 39 53.17 -4.09 -35.48
C TYR A 39 54.10 -3.08 -34.81
N MET A 40 55.24 -2.75 -35.42
CA MET A 40 56.29 -1.98 -34.76
C MET A 40 55.81 -0.60 -34.32
N ALA A 41 56.21 -0.22 -33.10
CA ALA A 41 56.09 1.17 -32.65
C ALA A 41 57.07 2.08 -33.41
N PRO A 42 56.77 3.38 -33.58
CA PRO A 42 57.67 4.33 -34.25
C PRO A 42 59.10 4.31 -33.75
N GLU A 43 59.31 4.19 -32.44
CA GLU A 43 60.64 4.18 -31.83
C GLU A 43 61.45 2.90 -32.10
N MET A 44 60.82 1.82 -32.57
CA MET A 44 61.49 0.54 -32.91
C MET A 44 62.15 0.57 -34.30
N LEU A 45 61.93 1.62 -35.09
CA LEU A 45 62.56 1.78 -36.41
C LEU A 45 64.09 2.04 -36.32
N GLY A 46 64.62 2.26 -35.11
CA GLY A 46 66.04 2.45 -34.83
C GLY A 46 66.52 3.90 -34.90
N GLY A 47 67.82 4.11 -34.70
CA GLY A 47 68.47 5.43 -34.78
C GLY A 47 68.71 6.14 -33.42
N PRO A 48 69.39 7.32 -33.43
CA PRO A 48 69.89 7.97 -32.21
C PRO A 48 68.82 8.42 -31.21
N THR A 49 67.58 8.57 -31.68
CA THR A 49 66.42 9.00 -30.89
C THR A 49 65.56 7.83 -30.42
N SER A 50 65.89 6.59 -30.79
CA SER A 50 65.18 5.39 -30.35
C SER A 50 65.32 5.21 -28.83
N LYS A 51 64.18 5.19 -28.13
CA LYS A 51 64.09 5.02 -26.68
C LYS A 51 63.03 3.99 -26.35
N LEU A 52 63.42 2.73 -26.44
CA LEU A 52 62.55 1.62 -26.04
C LEU A 52 62.27 1.69 -24.54
N SER A 53 61.01 1.47 -24.16
CA SER A 53 60.53 1.48 -22.78
C SER A 53 59.33 0.55 -22.62
N GLU A 54 58.76 0.45 -21.42
CA GLU A 54 57.51 -0.29 -21.21
C GLU A 54 56.35 0.22 -22.09
N ARG A 55 56.39 1.49 -22.51
CA ARG A 55 55.41 2.11 -23.41
C ARG A 55 55.52 1.61 -24.85
N THR A 56 56.67 1.04 -25.23
CA THR A 56 56.84 0.35 -26.51
C THR A 56 56.02 -0.95 -26.51
N ASP A 57 56.05 -1.70 -25.42
CA ASP A 57 55.21 -2.90 -25.28
C ASP A 57 53.71 -2.56 -25.24
N VAL A 58 53.33 -1.42 -24.65
CA VAL A 58 51.93 -0.91 -24.70
C VAL A 58 51.47 -0.70 -26.15
N TYR A 59 52.33 -0.12 -27.00
CA TYR A 59 52.02 0.05 -28.42
C TYR A 59 51.83 -1.30 -29.11
N LEU A 60 52.76 -2.23 -28.90
CA LEU A 60 52.69 -3.57 -29.50
C LEU A 60 51.42 -4.32 -29.09
N LEU A 61 51.03 -4.21 -27.81
CA LEU A 61 49.76 -4.76 -27.32
C LEU A 61 48.54 -4.06 -27.93
N GLY A 62 48.61 -2.74 -28.12
CA GLY A 62 47.60 -1.96 -28.84
C GLY A 62 47.45 -2.39 -30.31
N ALA A 63 48.57 -2.63 -31.00
CA ALA A 63 48.64 -3.11 -32.37
C ALA A 63 48.03 -4.52 -32.51
N ILE A 64 48.31 -5.43 -31.57
CA ILE A 64 47.68 -6.76 -31.52
C ILE A 64 46.18 -6.62 -31.28
N LEU A 65 45.75 -5.77 -30.34
CA LEU A 65 44.34 -5.53 -30.08
C LEU A 65 43.62 -4.95 -31.31
N TYR A 66 44.25 -4.01 -32.02
CA TYR A 66 43.73 -3.46 -33.27
C TYR A 66 43.48 -4.58 -34.28
N GLU A 67 44.43 -5.49 -34.47
CA GLU A 67 44.25 -6.61 -35.39
C GLU A 67 43.15 -7.58 -34.94
N ILE A 68 43.05 -7.88 -33.64
CA ILE A 68 41.97 -8.72 -33.12
C ILE A 68 40.60 -8.12 -33.44
N VAL A 69 40.47 -6.80 -33.34
CA VAL A 69 39.21 -6.08 -33.55
C VAL A 69 38.88 -5.90 -35.02
N THR A 70 39.88 -5.62 -35.86
CA THR A 70 39.69 -5.27 -37.28
C THR A 70 39.94 -6.43 -38.24
N GLY A 71 40.59 -7.50 -37.78
CA GLY A 71 41.04 -8.64 -38.58
C GLY A 71 42.25 -8.35 -39.48
N ARG A 72 42.88 -7.18 -39.36
CA ARG A 72 44.05 -6.76 -40.17
C ARG A 72 45.11 -6.07 -39.32
N PRO A 73 46.41 -6.21 -39.61
CA PRO A 73 47.45 -5.51 -38.86
C PRO A 73 47.34 -3.99 -39.08
N PRO A 74 47.82 -3.18 -38.11
CA PRO A 74 47.70 -1.72 -38.16
C PRO A 74 48.55 -1.07 -39.24
N HIS A 75 49.70 -1.66 -39.59
CA HIS A 75 50.57 -1.16 -40.64
C HIS A 75 50.62 -2.14 -41.80
N GLN A 76 50.45 -1.62 -43.00
CA GLN A 76 50.46 -2.34 -44.27
C GLN A 76 51.22 -1.53 -45.33
N GLY A 77 51.77 -2.21 -46.31
CA GLY A 77 52.44 -1.53 -47.41
C GLY A 77 53.09 -2.51 -48.37
N ASP A 78 53.08 -2.17 -49.65
CA ASP A 78 53.66 -3.00 -50.70
C ASP A 78 55.21 -2.90 -50.72
N GLY A 79 55.78 -1.98 -49.94
CA GLY A 79 57.22 -1.80 -49.80
C GLY A 79 57.63 -1.16 -48.48
N LEU A 80 58.91 -1.33 -48.12
CA LEU A 80 59.47 -0.94 -46.83
C LEU A 80 59.26 0.55 -46.51
N MET A 81 59.41 1.45 -47.49
CA MET A 81 59.24 2.90 -47.26
C MET A 81 57.78 3.28 -46.98
N GLN A 82 56.82 2.60 -47.61
CA GLN A 82 55.39 2.83 -47.37
C GLN A 82 55.01 2.34 -45.96
N LEU A 83 55.54 1.18 -45.57
CA LEU A 83 55.31 0.62 -44.24
C LEU A 83 55.91 1.52 -43.14
N VAL A 84 57.14 1.99 -43.33
CA VAL A 84 57.79 2.95 -42.41
C VAL A 84 56.97 4.24 -42.29
N ALA A 85 56.42 4.76 -43.39
CA ALA A 85 55.58 5.95 -43.35
C ALA A 85 54.31 5.73 -42.50
N GLN A 86 53.65 4.57 -42.63
CA GLN A 86 52.49 4.23 -41.81
C GLN A 86 52.83 4.01 -40.33
N ILE A 87 53.99 3.40 -40.05
CA ILE A 87 54.47 3.25 -38.68
C ILE A 87 54.68 4.62 -38.04
N VAL A 88 55.32 5.57 -38.75
CA VAL A 88 55.56 6.92 -38.22
C VAL A 88 54.27 7.69 -37.97
N ASP A 89 53.28 7.54 -38.86
CA ASP A 89 51.97 8.20 -38.72
C ASP A 89 51.15 7.61 -37.56
N SER A 90 51.15 6.28 -37.42
CA SER A 90 50.47 5.54 -36.33
C SER A 90 49.00 5.95 -36.11
N ASP A 91 48.24 6.18 -37.17
CA ASP A 91 46.80 6.46 -37.06
C ASP A 91 45.96 5.18 -37.31
N PRO A 92 45.44 4.51 -36.27
CA PRO A 92 44.66 3.29 -36.45
C PRO A 92 43.26 3.59 -37.03
N GLU A 93 43.03 3.09 -38.24
CA GLU A 93 41.73 3.16 -38.94
C GLU A 93 40.71 2.18 -38.35
N LEU A 94 39.76 2.68 -37.57
CA LEU A 94 38.73 1.87 -36.90
C LEU A 94 37.34 2.19 -37.47
N ASP A 95 36.59 1.14 -37.84
CA ASP A 95 35.21 1.24 -38.30
C ASP A 95 34.25 1.75 -37.20
N GLU A 96 33.14 2.36 -37.61
CA GLU A 96 32.08 2.83 -36.69
C GLU A 96 31.43 1.70 -35.88
N SER A 97 31.56 0.44 -36.32
CA SER A 97 31.09 -0.73 -35.58
C SER A 97 31.91 -1.02 -34.32
N VAL A 98 33.13 -0.50 -34.22
CA VAL A 98 33.97 -0.67 -33.03
C VAL A 98 33.44 0.25 -31.92
N PRO A 99 33.13 -0.27 -30.72
CA PRO A 99 32.66 0.55 -29.62
C PRO A 99 33.63 1.71 -29.35
N GLY A 100 33.11 2.94 -29.30
CA GLY A 100 33.94 4.14 -29.24
C GLY A 100 34.90 4.18 -28.05
N GLU A 101 34.56 3.54 -26.93
CA GLU A 101 35.46 3.37 -25.79
C GLU A 101 36.65 2.46 -26.10
N LEU A 102 36.42 1.29 -26.70
CA LEU A 102 37.49 0.40 -27.14
C LEU A 102 38.37 1.07 -28.20
N ALA A 103 37.75 1.81 -29.13
CA ALA A 103 38.47 2.56 -30.15
C ALA A 103 39.39 3.64 -29.55
N ARG A 104 38.96 4.32 -28.47
CA ARG A 104 39.82 5.24 -27.71
C ARG A 104 40.98 4.50 -27.03
N VAL A 105 40.72 3.34 -26.44
CA VAL A 105 41.77 2.53 -25.79
C VAL A 105 42.83 2.11 -26.81
N ILE A 106 42.44 1.67 -28.01
CA ILE A 106 43.36 1.34 -29.10
C ILE A 106 44.16 2.57 -29.54
N ARG A 107 43.49 3.70 -29.80
CA ARG A 107 44.15 4.95 -30.21
C ARG A 107 45.17 5.46 -29.19
N VAL A 108 44.84 5.42 -27.90
CA VAL A 108 45.78 5.84 -26.83
C VAL A 108 46.96 4.86 -26.74
N ALA A 109 46.73 3.55 -26.83
CA ALA A 109 47.81 2.58 -26.78
C ALA A 109 48.78 2.72 -27.96
N MET A 110 48.25 3.08 -29.13
CA MET A 110 48.99 3.23 -30.39
C MET A 110 49.40 4.67 -30.71
N ASP A 111 49.42 5.58 -29.73
CA ASP A 111 49.83 6.97 -29.96
C ASP A 111 51.29 7.02 -30.50
N PRO A 112 51.60 7.79 -31.56
CA PRO A 112 52.95 7.87 -32.09
C PRO A 112 53.97 8.41 -31.05
N ASP A 113 53.55 9.28 -30.13
CA ASP A 113 54.38 9.70 -29.00
C ASP A 113 54.23 8.69 -27.84
N PRO A 114 55.32 8.03 -27.38
CA PRO A 114 55.27 7.16 -26.21
C PRO A 114 54.64 7.81 -24.97
N ASN A 115 54.76 9.14 -24.79
CA ASN A 115 54.17 9.85 -23.66
C ASN A 115 52.64 10.04 -23.77
N GLY A 116 52.07 9.95 -24.98
CA GLY A 116 50.62 9.94 -25.21
C GLY A 116 49.95 8.62 -24.82
N ARG A 117 50.75 7.55 -24.63
CA ARG A 117 50.28 6.20 -24.31
C ARG A 117 50.02 6.01 -22.82
N PHE A 118 49.37 4.89 -22.48
CA PHE A 118 49.31 4.37 -21.11
C PHE A 118 50.73 4.20 -20.55
N GLU A 119 50.90 4.49 -19.26
CA GLU A 119 52.22 4.45 -18.62
C GLU A 119 52.80 3.05 -18.53
N SER A 120 51.94 2.04 -18.49
CA SER A 120 52.32 0.64 -18.38
C SER A 120 51.27 -0.29 -18.99
N ALA A 121 51.67 -1.53 -19.25
CA ALA A 121 50.76 -2.60 -19.64
C ALA A 121 49.63 -2.82 -18.60
N GLU A 122 49.90 -2.55 -17.32
CA GLU A 122 48.90 -2.65 -16.25
C GLU A 122 47.82 -1.57 -16.40
N GLN A 123 48.19 -0.31 -16.71
CA GLN A 123 47.21 0.74 -16.98
C GLN A 123 46.39 0.44 -18.24
N PHE A 124 47.02 -0.09 -19.29
CA PHE A 124 46.31 -0.55 -20.49
C PHE A 124 45.32 -1.68 -20.18
N ARG A 125 45.74 -2.68 -19.39
CA ARG A 125 44.89 -3.77 -18.90
C ARG A 125 43.68 -3.25 -18.11
N LEU A 126 43.89 -2.29 -17.21
CA LEU A 126 42.81 -1.67 -16.44
C LEU A 126 41.82 -0.92 -17.33
N ALA A 127 42.31 -0.20 -18.35
CA ALA A 127 41.44 0.47 -19.31
C ALA A 127 40.57 -0.52 -20.10
N LEU A 128 41.15 -1.64 -20.55
CA LEU A 128 40.39 -2.71 -21.21
C LEU A 128 39.39 -3.39 -20.29
N GLN A 129 39.75 -3.62 -19.03
CA GLN A 129 38.82 -4.17 -18.05
C GLN A 129 37.65 -3.23 -17.77
N GLY A 130 37.89 -1.92 -17.68
CA GLY A 130 36.83 -0.93 -17.57
C GLY A 130 35.86 -0.99 -18.75
N PHE A 131 36.38 -1.04 -19.98
CA PHE A 131 35.55 -1.23 -21.17
C PHE A 131 34.72 -2.52 -21.11
N LEU A 132 35.30 -3.64 -20.71
CA LEU A 132 34.58 -4.92 -20.60
C LEU A 132 33.47 -4.85 -19.56
N GLN A 133 33.73 -4.22 -18.41
CA GLN A 133 32.72 -4.00 -17.36
C GLN A 133 31.56 -3.13 -17.87
N HIS A 134 31.86 -2.02 -18.57
CA HIS A 134 30.83 -1.16 -19.15
C HIS A 134 30.01 -1.88 -20.23
N ARG A 135 30.66 -2.70 -21.08
CA ARG A 135 29.99 -3.53 -22.09
C ARG A 135 29.03 -4.53 -21.44
N ASP A 136 29.48 -5.21 -20.40
CA ASP A 136 28.67 -6.22 -19.72
C ASP A 136 27.49 -5.56 -18.98
N ALA A 137 27.69 -4.38 -18.37
CA ALA A 137 26.62 -3.56 -17.82
C ALA A 137 25.60 -3.12 -18.89
N ALA A 138 26.07 -2.68 -20.06
CA ALA A 138 25.21 -2.32 -21.19
C ALA A 138 24.40 -3.51 -21.71
N ALA A 139 25.02 -4.70 -21.79
CA ALA A 139 24.33 -5.92 -22.18
C ALA A 139 23.23 -6.31 -21.18
N LEU A 140 23.46 -6.10 -19.88
CA LEU A 140 22.46 -6.33 -18.86
C LEU A 140 21.29 -5.33 -18.93
N SER A 141 21.58 -4.05 -19.15
CA SER A 141 20.56 -3.02 -19.41
C SER A 141 19.72 -3.37 -20.62
N SER A 142 20.32 -3.84 -21.72
CA SER A 142 19.58 -4.25 -22.91
C SER A 142 18.65 -5.44 -22.65
N LYS A 143 19.05 -6.40 -21.80
CA LYS A 143 18.15 -7.48 -21.36
C LYS A 143 17.00 -6.94 -20.50
N ALA A 144 17.29 -5.99 -19.61
CA ALA A 144 16.26 -5.33 -18.81
C ALA A 144 15.28 -4.53 -19.67
N ASP A 145 15.75 -3.88 -20.74
CA ASP A 145 14.90 -3.18 -21.71
C ASP A 145 13.92 -4.13 -22.40
N ALA A 146 14.37 -5.34 -22.77
CA ALA A 146 13.49 -6.36 -23.32
C ALA A 146 12.42 -6.81 -22.30
N GLN A 147 12.79 -7.00 -21.04
CA GLN A 147 11.82 -7.32 -19.99
C GLN A 147 10.85 -6.16 -19.72
N ARG A 148 11.30 -4.91 -19.85
CA ARG A 148 10.46 -3.73 -19.68
C ARG A 148 9.42 -3.62 -20.79
N ALA A 149 9.79 -3.96 -22.03
CA ALA A 149 8.85 -4.02 -23.14
C ALA A 149 7.75 -5.08 -22.91
N GLU A 150 8.10 -6.26 -22.37
CA GLU A 150 7.12 -7.28 -21.98
C GLU A 150 6.24 -6.82 -20.81
N LEU A 151 6.82 -6.16 -19.80
CA LEU A 151 6.06 -5.55 -18.70
C LEU A 151 5.03 -4.55 -19.23
N GLU A 152 5.45 -3.64 -20.11
CA GLU A 152 4.59 -2.63 -20.72
C GLU A 152 3.43 -3.27 -21.50
N ALA A 153 3.70 -4.33 -22.27
CA ALA A 153 2.67 -5.08 -22.98
C ALA A 153 1.67 -5.78 -22.02
N LEU A 154 2.14 -6.29 -20.88
CA LEU A 154 1.27 -6.91 -19.87
C LEU A 154 0.40 -5.87 -19.15
N LEU A 155 0.97 -4.71 -18.81
CA LEU A 155 0.24 -3.61 -18.18
C LEU A 155 -0.86 -3.07 -19.10
N ALA A 156 -0.56 -2.88 -20.39
CA ALA A 156 -1.55 -2.45 -21.38
C ALA A 156 -2.72 -3.42 -21.52
N ARG A 157 -2.49 -4.74 -21.34
CA ARG A 157 -3.56 -5.76 -21.31
C ARG A 157 -4.35 -5.70 -20.01
N ALA A 158 -3.68 -5.48 -18.87
CA ALA A 158 -4.33 -5.35 -17.57
C ALA A 158 -5.30 -4.17 -17.49
N ASP A 159 -5.00 -3.07 -18.19
CA ASP A 159 -5.90 -1.92 -18.28
C ASP A 159 -7.15 -2.20 -19.11
N GLN A 160 -7.09 -3.13 -20.07
CA GLN A 160 -8.22 -3.50 -20.94
C GLN A 160 -9.10 -4.61 -20.36
N ASP A 161 -8.50 -5.54 -19.61
CA ASP A 161 -9.18 -6.71 -19.05
C ASP A 161 -9.10 -6.67 -17.51
N GLU A 162 -10.18 -6.19 -16.86
CA GLU A 162 -10.27 -6.06 -15.40
C GLU A 162 -10.09 -7.40 -14.65
N ALA A 163 -10.11 -8.53 -15.38
CA ALA A 163 -10.07 -9.90 -14.88
C ALA A 163 -8.72 -10.62 -15.09
N LEU A 164 -7.60 -9.90 -15.13
CA LEU A 164 -6.28 -10.54 -14.98
C LEU A 164 -6.14 -11.13 -13.56
N GLU A 165 -6.64 -12.37 -13.41
CA GLU A 165 -6.61 -13.14 -12.16
C GLU A 165 -5.17 -13.43 -11.73
N ASP A 166 -4.27 -13.62 -12.70
CA ASP A 166 -2.86 -13.88 -12.45
C ASP A 166 -1.98 -12.65 -12.72
N ARG A 167 -1.50 -12.04 -11.63
CA ARG A 167 -0.61 -10.87 -11.65
C ARG A 167 0.86 -11.24 -11.55
N GLU A 168 1.16 -12.51 -11.32
CA GLU A 168 2.53 -13.01 -11.14
C GLU A 168 3.47 -12.58 -12.30
N PRO A 169 3.06 -12.63 -13.58
CA PRO A 169 3.92 -12.22 -14.69
C PRO A 169 4.37 -10.75 -14.60
N ILE A 170 3.47 -9.84 -14.19
CA ILE A 170 3.76 -8.40 -14.07
C ILE A 170 4.86 -8.18 -13.02
N TYR A 171 4.69 -8.74 -11.82
CA TYR A 171 5.68 -8.60 -10.75
C TYR A 171 7.00 -9.30 -11.08
N ARG A 172 6.97 -10.44 -11.77
CA ARG A 172 8.17 -11.14 -12.20
C ARG A 172 8.98 -10.29 -13.19
N HIS A 173 8.35 -9.80 -14.26
CA HIS A 173 9.04 -8.95 -15.25
C HIS A 173 9.51 -7.63 -14.62
N PHE A 174 8.73 -7.00 -13.74
CA PHE A 174 9.18 -5.83 -12.99
C PHE A 174 10.41 -6.13 -12.13
N GLY A 175 10.42 -7.26 -11.44
CA GLY A 175 11.56 -7.73 -10.65
C GLY A 175 12.82 -7.93 -11.50
N GLU A 176 12.69 -8.55 -12.67
CA GLU A 176 13.78 -8.77 -13.62
C GLU A 176 14.32 -7.44 -14.19
N CYS A 177 13.45 -6.49 -14.56
CA CYS A 177 13.84 -5.15 -14.98
C CYS A 177 14.64 -4.44 -13.89
N ARG A 178 14.09 -4.39 -12.67
CA ARG A 178 14.70 -3.71 -11.53
C ARG A 178 16.07 -4.30 -11.20
N PHE A 179 16.19 -5.63 -11.23
CA PHE A 179 17.47 -6.31 -11.02
C PHE A 179 18.49 -5.93 -12.10
N GLY A 180 18.12 -6.05 -13.37
CA GLY A 180 19.04 -5.79 -14.48
C GLY A 180 19.57 -4.36 -14.49
N TYR A 181 18.70 -3.35 -14.36
CA TYR A 181 19.13 -1.96 -14.34
C TYR A 181 19.93 -1.59 -13.08
N LYS A 182 19.53 -2.05 -11.89
CA LYS A 182 20.29 -1.75 -10.66
C LYS A 182 21.70 -2.33 -10.73
N HIS A 183 21.83 -3.57 -11.17
CA HIS A 183 23.16 -4.18 -11.29
C HIS A 183 24.00 -3.51 -12.38
N ALA A 184 23.40 -3.09 -13.49
CA ALA A 184 24.11 -2.30 -14.50
C ALA A 184 24.61 -0.95 -13.93
N LEU A 185 23.82 -0.28 -13.08
CA LEU A 185 24.21 0.98 -12.42
C LEU A 185 25.25 0.78 -11.30
N GLU A 186 25.27 -0.38 -10.64
CA GLU A 186 26.33 -0.73 -9.68
C GLU A 186 27.69 -0.85 -10.37
N VAL A 187 27.72 -1.46 -11.56
CA VAL A 187 28.93 -1.64 -12.37
C VAL A 187 29.32 -0.35 -13.10
N TRP A 188 28.34 0.35 -13.67
CA TRP A 188 28.55 1.59 -14.42
C TRP A 188 27.56 2.69 -14.00
N PRO A 189 27.87 3.47 -12.95
CA PRO A 189 26.97 4.48 -12.39
C PRO A 189 26.58 5.61 -13.35
N GLN A 190 27.39 5.85 -14.39
CA GLN A 190 27.16 6.87 -15.41
C GLN A 190 26.29 6.39 -16.58
N ALA A 191 25.78 5.15 -16.54
CA ALA A 191 24.90 4.59 -17.55
C ALA A 191 23.50 5.26 -17.52
N GLU A 192 23.34 6.38 -18.22
CA GLU A 192 22.08 7.14 -18.22
C GLU A 192 20.89 6.31 -18.75
N SER A 193 21.10 5.49 -19.78
CA SER A 193 20.05 4.63 -20.33
C SER A 193 19.51 3.63 -19.29
N ALA A 194 20.36 3.09 -18.43
CA ALA A 194 19.96 2.20 -17.35
C ALA A 194 19.17 2.94 -16.26
N ARG A 195 19.59 4.17 -15.94
CA ARG A 195 18.92 5.03 -14.97
C ARG A 195 17.52 5.41 -15.45
N GLU A 196 17.40 5.84 -16.71
CA GLU A 196 16.11 6.15 -17.34
C GLU A 196 15.21 4.92 -17.44
N GLY A 197 15.76 3.77 -17.86
CA GLY A 197 15.03 2.51 -17.95
C GLY A 197 14.46 2.05 -16.61
N LEU A 198 15.26 2.13 -15.55
CA LEU A 198 14.83 1.84 -14.18
C LEU A 198 13.72 2.79 -13.73
N ALA A 199 13.90 4.09 -13.96
CA ALA A 199 12.91 5.09 -13.59
C ALA A 199 11.56 4.81 -14.27
N ARG A 200 11.55 4.57 -15.59
CA ARG A 200 10.34 4.24 -16.35
C ARG A 200 9.65 2.97 -15.85
N ALA A 201 10.40 1.91 -15.57
CA ALA A 201 9.83 0.67 -15.05
C ALA A 201 9.16 0.87 -13.68
N ILE A 202 9.77 1.68 -12.80
CA ILE A 202 9.18 2.03 -11.50
C ILE A 202 7.95 2.91 -11.68
N GLU A 203 7.98 3.93 -12.53
CA GLU A 203 6.84 4.80 -12.81
C GLU A 203 5.63 4.01 -13.33
N GLN A 204 5.84 3.11 -14.30
CA GLN A 204 4.81 2.20 -14.81
C GLN A 204 4.19 1.35 -13.70
N MET A 205 5.02 0.85 -12.78
CA MET A 205 4.54 0.05 -11.65
C MET A 205 3.81 0.88 -10.60
N VAL A 206 4.23 2.13 -10.36
CA VAL A 206 3.51 3.07 -9.47
C VAL A 206 2.10 3.32 -9.99
N GLU A 207 1.96 3.59 -11.29
CA GLU A 207 0.66 3.79 -11.94
C GLU A 207 -0.23 2.56 -11.82
N TYR A 208 0.33 1.37 -12.06
CA TYR A 208 -0.39 0.11 -11.91
C TYR A 208 -0.88 -0.12 -10.46
N GLU A 209 -0.05 0.14 -9.44
CA GLU A 209 -0.49 0.02 -8.05
C GLU A 209 -1.59 1.04 -7.67
N LEU A 210 -1.56 2.23 -8.27
CA LEU A 210 -2.64 3.21 -8.13
C LEU A 210 -3.92 2.74 -8.83
N SER A 211 -3.83 2.11 -10.00
CA SER A 211 -4.99 1.54 -10.69
C SER A 211 -5.58 0.35 -9.95
N LEU A 212 -4.79 -0.35 -9.13
CA LEU A 212 -5.26 -1.38 -8.21
C LEU A 212 -5.88 -0.85 -6.91
N GLY A 213 -5.81 0.46 -6.66
CA GLY A 213 -6.29 1.08 -5.42
C GLY A 213 -5.42 0.77 -4.20
N GLU A 214 -4.11 0.52 -4.41
CA GLU A 214 -3.12 0.19 -3.38
C GLU A 214 -2.06 1.31 -3.24
N PRO A 215 -2.43 2.49 -2.71
CA PRO A 215 -1.58 3.68 -2.74
C PRO A 215 -0.34 3.63 -1.82
N GLU A 216 -0.30 2.72 -0.83
CA GLU A 216 0.91 2.51 -0.02
C GLU A 216 1.98 1.68 -0.75
N ALA A 217 1.58 0.75 -1.62
CA ALA A 217 2.51 0.04 -2.50
C ALA A 217 3.11 1.02 -3.52
N ALA A 218 2.26 1.83 -4.15
CA ALA A 218 2.67 2.92 -5.04
C ALA A 218 3.67 3.88 -4.37
N ARG A 219 3.44 4.29 -3.12
CA ARG A 219 4.38 5.14 -2.37
C ARG A 219 5.73 4.47 -2.12
N THR A 220 5.73 3.18 -1.83
CA THR A 220 6.96 2.43 -1.56
C THR A 220 7.84 2.40 -2.81
N LEU A 221 7.24 2.17 -3.97
CA LEU A 221 7.91 2.21 -5.27
C LEU A 221 8.38 3.62 -5.63
N LEU A 222 7.54 4.65 -5.41
CA LEU A 222 7.89 6.05 -5.65
C LEU A 222 9.14 6.49 -4.88
N ALA A 223 9.35 5.96 -3.67
CA ALA A 223 10.53 6.26 -2.86
C ALA A 223 11.85 5.68 -3.42
N GLU A 224 11.78 4.73 -4.37
CA GLU A 224 12.96 4.20 -5.07
C GLU A 224 13.43 5.13 -6.20
N LEU A 225 12.60 6.08 -6.66
CA LEU A 225 12.97 7.03 -7.72
C LEU A 225 13.88 8.14 -7.18
N GLU A 226 15.02 8.37 -7.83
CA GLU A 226 15.90 9.49 -7.50
C GLU A 226 15.25 10.85 -7.77
N ARG A 227 14.45 10.95 -8.85
CA ARG A 227 13.79 12.18 -9.29
C ARG A 227 12.34 11.90 -9.72
N PRO A 228 11.42 11.68 -8.78
CA PRO A 228 10.02 11.46 -9.11
C PRO A 228 9.38 12.75 -9.61
N SER A 229 8.53 12.67 -10.63
CA SER A 229 7.76 13.81 -11.12
C SER A 229 6.81 14.35 -10.05
N GLU A 230 6.63 15.68 -9.99
CA GLU A 230 5.73 16.30 -9.01
C GLU A 230 4.28 15.86 -9.21
N GLU A 231 3.87 15.59 -10.44
CA GLU A 231 2.53 15.09 -10.74
C GLU A 231 2.31 13.68 -10.17
N LEU A 232 3.28 12.77 -10.34
CA LEU A 232 3.17 11.42 -9.80
C LEU A 232 3.14 11.43 -8.26
N LYS A 233 3.97 12.27 -7.62
CA LYS A 233 3.93 12.47 -6.16
C LYS A 233 2.55 12.94 -5.70
N ARG A 234 1.99 13.94 -6.37
CA ARG A 234 0.67 14.50 -6.06
C ARG A 234 -0.41 13.43 -6.14
N ARG A 235 -0.44 12.66 -7.23
CA ARG A 235 -1.43 11.59 -7.43
C ARG A 235 -1.34 10.49 -6.37
N VAL A 236 -0.13 10.07 -5.99
CA VAL A 236 0.07 9.11 -4.90
C VAL A 236 -0.46 9.66 -3.57
N GLU A 237 -0.12 10.90 -3.21
CA GLU A 237 -0.61 11.47 -1.94
C GLU A 237 -2.11 11.73 -1.93
N GLU A 238 -2.71 12.14 -3.05
CA GLU A 238 -4.17 12.27 -3.20
C GLU A 238 -4.87 10.92 -3.00
N ALA A 239 -4.39 9.85 -3.63
CA ALA A 239 -4.93 8.50 -3.45
C ALA A 239 -4.80 8.00 -2.01
N ARG A 240 -3.66 8.30 -1.34
CA ARG A 240 -3.46 7.99 0.09
C ARG A 240 -4.39 8.78 0.99
N ALA A 241 -4.63 10.06 0.70
CA ALA A 241 -5.55 10.89 1.46
C ALA A 241 -6.98 10.34 1.35
N LEU A 242 -7.41 9.99 0.13
CA LEU A 242 -8.71 9.39 -0.12
C LEU A 242 -8.89 8.09 0.68
N ARG A 243 -7.89 7.19 0.62
CA ARG A 243 -7.91 5.92 1.37
C ARG A 243 -8.03 6.14 2.87
N ARG A 244 -7.23 7.06 3.42
CA ARG A 244 -7.25 7.41 4.85
C ARG A 244 -8.60 7.97 5.28
N GLU A 245 -9.22 8.80 4.46
CA GLU A 245 -10.55 9.35 4.75
C GLU A 245 -11.62 8.26 4.76
N GLU A 246 -11.62 7.37 3.77
CA GLU A 246 -12.58 6.27 3.70
C GLU A 246 -12.41 5.28 4.86
N ASP A 247 -11.17 4.91 5.20
CA ASP A 247 -10.89 4.05 6.35
C ASP A 247 -11.34 4.72 7.66
N ALA A 248 -11.13 6.04 7.81
CA ALA A 248 -11.62 6.79 8.96
C ALA A 248 -13.15 6.90 9.00
N ARG A 249 -13.81 7.04 7.85
CA ARG A 249 -15.27 7.04 7.73
C ARG A 249 -15.86 5.68 8.10
N LEU A 250 -15.27 4.59 7.62
CA LEU A 250 -15.65 3.23 7.99
C LEU A 250 -15.51 3.01 9.49
N LYS A 251 -14.35 3.37 10.05
CA LYS A 251 -14.11 3.22 11.49
C LYS A 251 -15.14 3.99 12.32
N ARG A 252 -15.48 5.22 11.91
CA ARG A 252 -16.54 6.01 12.56
C ARG A 252 -17.91 5.32 12.49
N LEU A 253 -18.31 4.79 11.34
CA LEU A 253 -19.55 4.03 11.19
C LEU A 253 -19.56 2.75 12.06
N GLU A 254 -18.42 2.07 12.15
CA GLU A 254 -18.26 0.89 13.00
C GLU A 254 -18.38 1.23 14.49
N GLU A 255 -17.77 2.32 14.93
CA GLU A 255 -17.86 2.80 16.31
C GLU A 255 -19.28 3.27 16.64
N ASP A 256 -19.96 3.97 15.73
CA ASP A 256 -21.33 4.47 15.92
C ASP A 256 -22.39 3.37 16.04
N THR A 257 -22.09 2.16 15.54
CA THR A 257 -23.00 1.01 15.52
C THR A 257 -22.60 -0.06 16.54
N ASP A 258 -21.56 0.16 17.36
CA ASP A 258 -21.07 -0.84 18.31
C ASP A 258 -22.11 -1.12 19.43
N PRO A 259 -22.72 -2.31 19.49
CA PRO A 259 -23.70 -2.66 20.52
C PRO A 259 -23.05 -2.94 21.87
N LEU A 260 -21.72 -3.00 21.98
CA LEU A 260 -21.03 -3.18 23.27
C LEU A 260 -20.79 -1.84 23.98
N ALA A 261 -20.71 -0.74 23.23
CA ALA A 261 -20.52 0.59 23.79
C ALA A 261 -21.75 1.02 24.60
N GLY A 262 -21.54 1.27 25.91
CA GLY A 262 -22.62 1.64 26.84
C GLY A 262 -23.57 0.49 27.22
N ARG A 263 -23.23 -0.78 26.93
CA ARG A 263 -24.02 -1.96 27.32
C ARG A 263 -24.33 -2.04 28.81
N ARG A 264 -23.33 -1.81 29.68
CA ARG A 264 -23.52 -1.82 31.15
C ARG A 264 -24.45 -0.71 31.61
N THR A 265 -24.29 0.49 31.06
CA THR A 265 -25.15 1.64 31.38
C THR A 265 -26.59 1.39 30.92
N ARG A 266 -26.81 0.83 29.73
CA ARG A 266 -28.14 0.45 29.24
C ARG A 266 -28.79 -0.64 30.08
N ALA A 267 -28.04 -1.67 30.46
CA ALA A 267 -28.56 -2.72 31.33
C ALA A 267 -28.96 -2.15 32.70
N PHE A 268 -28.10 -1.31 33.30
CA PHE A 268 -28.37 -0.67 34.59
C PHE A 268 -29.60 0.24 34.55
N LEU A 269 -29.66 1.15 33.56
CA LEU A 269 -30.82 2.01 33.37
C LEU A 269 -32.08 1.21 33.07
N GLY A 270 -32.01 0.23 32.17
CA GLY A 270 -33.14 -0.64 31.83
C GLY A 270 -33.67 -1.43 33.03
N MET A 271 -32.80 -1.91 33.92
CA MET A 271 -33.21 -2.57 35.16
C MET A 271 -33.92 -1.59 36.11
N ILE A 272 -33.33 -0.42 36.37
CA ILE A 272 -33.94 0.56 37.29
C ILE A 272 -35.29 1.04 36.76
N ILE A 273 -35.32 1.48 35.49
CA ILE A 273 -36.53 2.00 34.86
C ILE A 273 -37.59 0.91 34.78
N GLY A 274 -37.22 -0.27 34.26
CA GLY A 274 -38.17 -1.35 34.05
C GLY A 274 -38.71 -1.92 35.36
N SER A 275 -37.92 -1.95 36.43
CA SER A 275 -38.40 -2.33 37.77
C SER A 275 -39.38 -1.31 38.34
N ILE A 276 -39.09 -0.01 38.26
CA ILE A 276 -40.05 1.04 38.67
C ILE A 276 -41.34 0.91 37.85
N TRP A 277 -41.21 0.72 36.54
CA TRP A 277 -42.33 0.63 35.61
C TRP A 277 -43.19 -0.63 35.81
N SER A 278 -42.61 -1.73 36.26
CA SER A 278 -43.34 -2.99 36.51
C SER A 278 -43.97 -3.03 37.91
N LEU A 279 -43.32 -2.44 38.91
CA LEU A 279 -43.81 -2.44 40.29
C LEU A 279 -44.99 -1.50 40.51
N THR A 280 -45.04 -0.35 39.84
CA THR A 280 -46.14 0.62 40.02
C THR A 280 -47.53 0.03 39.80
N PRO A 281 -47.87 -0.57 38.63
CA PRO A 281 -49.20 -1.14 38.42
C PRO A 281 -49.50 -2.29 39.38
N LEU A 282 -48.49 -3.07 39.77
CA LEU A 282 -48.66 -4.14 40.76
C LEU A 282 -49.01 -3.59 42.15
N VAL A 283 -48.31 -2.55 42.60
CA VAL A 283 -48.60 -1.86 43.86
C VAL A 283 -50.00 -1.26 43.84
N THR A 284 -50.38 -0.61 42.74
CA THR A 284 -51.74 -0.08 42.55
C THR A 284 -52.80 -1.18 42.68
N GLU A 285 -52.62 -2.32 42.01
CA GLU A 285 -53.55 -3.45 42.11
C GLU A 285 -53.65 -4.01 43.54
N VAL A 286 -52.51 -4.19 44.22
CA VAL A 286 -52.49 -4.69 45.60
C VAL A 286 -53.15 -3.70 46.55
N SER A 287 -52.96 -2.39 46.35
CA SER A 287 -53.65 -1.35 47.14
C SER A 287 -55.16 -1.41 46.97
N ILE A 288 -55.65 -1.60 45.74
CA ILE A 288 -57.09 -1.79 45.46
C ILE A 288 -57.60 -3.04 46.17
N TRP A 289 -56.85 -4.15 46.10
CA TRP A 289 -57.21 -5.42 46.75
C TRP A 289 -57.27 -5.32 48.28
N LEU A 290 -56.39 -4.53 48.89
CA LEU A 290 -56.39 -4.25 50.33
C LEU A 290 -57.54 -3.32 50.79
N GLY A 291 -58.42 -2.91 49.87
CA GLY A 291 -59.58 -2.08 50.17
C GLY A 291 -59.26 -0.60 50.35
N HIS A 292 -58.08 -0.14 49.91
CA HIS A 292 -57.83 1.29 49.81
C HIS A 292 -58.65 1.87 48.65
N GLU A 293 -59.53 2.81 48.94
CA GLU A 293 -60.19 3.61 47.92
C GLU A 293 -59.13 4.50 47.25
N ILE A 294 -58.61 4.04 46.12
CA ILE A 294 -57.90 4.93 45.19
C ILE A 294 -58.98 5.83 44.63
N THR A 295 -59.09 7.06 45.16
CA THR A 295 -59.95 8.07 44.55
C THR A 295 -59.56 8.18 43.07
N PRO A 296 -60.52 8.28 42.13
CA PRO A 296 -60.24 8.51 40.71
C PRO A 296 -59.71 9.94 40.52
N ASN A 297 -58.59 10.25 41.15
CA ASN A 297 -57.84 11.46 40.93
C ASN A 297 -56.89 11.17 39.76
N HIS A 298 -57.32 11.55 38.56
CA HIS A 298 -56.52 11.58 37.32
C HIS A 298 -55.19 12.35 37.47
N VAL A 299 -54.99 13.06 38.59
CA VAL A 299 -53.75 13.73 38.99
C VAL A 299 -52.63 12.74 39.27
N PHE A 300 -52.91 11.57 39.87
CA PHE A 300 -51.86 10.65 40.33
C PHE A 300 -51.02 10.07 39.16
N PRO A 301 -51.62 9.50 38.08
CA PRO A 301 -50.85 9.00 36.94
C PRO A 301 -50.04 10.10 36.25
N MET A 302 -50.61 11.30 36.08
CA MET A 302 -49.93 12.45 35.49
C MET A 302 -48.72 12.92 36.31
N VAL A 303 -48.87 13.00 37.64
CA VAL A 303 -47.76 13.37 38.54
C VAL A 303 -46.69 12.27 38.55
N PHE A 304 -47.09 11.01 38.55
CA PHE A 304 -46.18 9.87 38.49
C PHE A 304 -45.33 9.89 37.22
N ASP A 305 -45.94 10.05 36.04
CA ASP A 305 -45.22 10.16 34.76
C ASP A 305 -44.30 11.37 34.73
N GLY A 306 -44.72 12.50 35.31
CA GLY A 306 -43.88 13.69 35.44
C GLY A 306 -42.63 13.44 36.30
N ILE A 307 -42.77 12.72 37.42
CA ILE A 307 -41.65 12.33 38.29
C ILE A 307 -40.72 11.35 37.56
N VAL A 308 -41.27 10.34 36.89
CA VAL A 308 -40.49 9.35 36.13
C VAL A 308 -39.74 10.02 34.99
N LEU A 309 -40.37 10.94 34.26
CA LEU A 309 -39.73 11.71 33.18
C LEU A 309 -38.61 12.60 33.73
N ALA A 310 -38.81 13.27 34.87
CA ALA A 310 -37.77 14.07 35.52
C ALA A 310 -36.57 13.20 35.99
N LEU A 311 -36.84 12.04 36.60
CA LEU A 311 -35.83 11.05 36.96
C LEU A 311 -35.07 10.56 35.72
N MET A 312 -35.78 10.37 34.59
CA MET A 312 -35.18 9.94 33.34
C MET A 312 -34.28 10.97 32.70
N ILE A 313 -34.67 12.24 32.73
CA ILE A 313 -33.82 13.35 32.32
C ILE A 313 -32.56 13.38 33.20
N GLY A 314 -32.71 13.25 34.52
CA GLY A 314 -31.59 13.22 35.46
C GLY A 314 -30.61 12.06 35.20
N LEU A 315 -31.13 10.84 35.04
CA LEU A 315 -30.34 9.65 34.72
C LEU A 315 -29.72 9.73 33.31
N GLY A 316 -30.39 10.35 32.35
CA GLY A 316 -29.88 10.61 31.01
C GLY A 316 -28.72 11.62 31.02
N ILE A 317 -28.80 12.66 31.85
CA ILE A 317 -27.70 13.62 32.07
C ILE A 317 -26.51 12.91 32.73
N TRP A 318 -26.74 12.10 33.76
CA TRP A 318 -25.69 11.31 34.41
C TRP A 318 -25.03 10.32 33.44
N ALA A 319 -25.83 9.63 32.63
CA ALA A 319 -25.36 8.64 31.67
C ALA A 319 -24.89 9.24 30.34
N ARG A 320 -24.82 10.58 30.22
CA ARG A 320 -24.62 11.28 28.93
C ARG A 320 -23.40 10.77 28.18
N GLU A 321 -22.26 10.62 28.84
CA GLU A 321 -21.01 10.18 28.21
C GLU A 321 -21.12 8.77 27.60
N SER A 322 -21.94 7.91 28.19
CA SER A 322 -22.16 6.53 27.73
C SER A 322 -23.28 6.44 26.68
N MET A 323 -24.36 7.19 26.87
CA MET A 323 -25.57 7.12 26.05
C MET A 323 -25.52 7.98 24.77
N THR A 324 -24.63 8.96 24.69
CA THR A 324 -24.45 9.77 23.47
C THR A 324 -23.44 9.17 22.48
N ARG A 325 -22.66 8.19 22.93
CA ARG A 325 -21.51 7.63 22.20
C ARG A 325 -21.86 6.93 20.90
N THR A 326 -23.01 6.27 20.81
CA THR A 326 -23.42 5.50 19.62
C THR A 326 -24.79 5.95 19.11
N ARG A 327 -25.02 5.78 17.80
CA ARG A 327 -26.32 6.06 17.19
C ARG A 327 -27.41 5.18 17.80
N LEU A 328 -27.09 3.93 18.12
CA LEU A 328 -28.00 3.00 18.80
C LEU A 328 -28.46 3.55 20.16
N ASN A 329 -27.52 4.04 20.99
CA ASN A 329 -27.86 4.58 22.31
C ASN A 329 -28.68 5.88 22.21
N ARG A 330 -28.35 6.76 21.26
CA ARG A 330 -29.14 7.99 20.99
C ARG A 330 -30.55 7.66 20.51
N THR A 331 -30.70 6.67 19.64
CA THR A 331 -32.01 6.22 19.12
C THR A 331 -32.87 5.64 20.23
N LEU A 332 -32.31 4.76 21.06
CA LEU A 332 -32.99 4.18 22.23
C LEU A 332 -33.42 5.28 23.23
N ALA A 333 -32.51 6.19 23.58
CA ALA A 333 -32.82 7.28 24.51
C ALA A 333 -33.93 8.20 23.98
N MET A 334 -33.89 8.56 22.69
CA MET A 334 -34.92 9.36 22.04
C MET A 334 -36.27 8.62 22.01
N ALA A 335 -36.26 7.32 21.69
CA ALA A 335 -37.48 6.52 21.59
C ALA A 335 -38.18 6.39 22.95
N VAL A 336 -37.41 6.11 24.02
CA VAL A 336 -37.94 6.08 25.40
C VAL A 336 -38.45 7.45 25.84
N PHE A 337 -37.71 8.53 25.55
CA PHE A 337 -38.13 9.89 25.88
C PHE A 337 -39.43 10.29 25.16
N LEU A 338 -39.57 9.95 23.89
CA LEU A 338 -40.77 10.24 23.10
C LEU A 338 -41.97 9.43 23.60
N ALA A 339 -41.80 8.15 23.93
CA ALA A 339 -42.85 7.32 24.50
C ALA A 339 -43.36 7.89 25.83
N MET A 340 -42.44 8.29 26.72
CA MET A 340 -42.80 8.90 28.01
C MET A 340 -43.47 10.26 27.86
N SER A 341 -42.98 11.09 26.96
CA SER A 341 -43.61 12.38 26.66
C SER A 341 -45.03 12.20 26.10
N THR A 342 -45.23 11.15 25.30
CA THR A 342 -46.54 10.81 24.72
C THR A 342 -47.51 10.29 25.79
N ALA A 343 -47.05 9.43 26.70
CA ALA A 343 -47.85 8.94 27.83
C ALA A 343 -48.28 10.09 28.76
N LEU A 344 -47.34 10.94 29.17
CA LEU A 344 -47.63 12.12 29.99
C LEU A 344 -48.64 13.06 29.32
N LEU A 345 -48.48 13.32 28.02
CA LEU A 345 -49.41 14.14 27.26
C LEU A 345 -50.82 13.52 27.21
N ALA A 346 -50.92 12.21 27.00
CA ALA A 346 -52.19 11.50 27.01
C ALA A 346 -52.89 11.67 28.36
N HIS A 347 -52.19 11.43 29.47
CA HIS A 347 -52.75 11.61 30.82
C HIS A 347 -53.12 13.07 31.13
N ALA A 348 -52.35 14.05 30.64
CA ALA A 348 -52.68 15.46 30.80
C ALA A 348 -53.93 15.88 30.02
N VAL A 349 -54.07 15.40 28.77
CA VAL A 349 -55.27 15.65 27.94
C VAL A 349 -56.51 15.06 28.61
N GLU A 350 -56.39 13.83 29.11
CA GLU A 350 -57.48 13.15 29.81
C GLU A 350 -57.91 13.90 31.08
N TYR A 351 -56.95 14.35 31.88
CA TYR A 351 -57.19 15.18 33.07
C TYR A 351 -57.99 16.46 32.73
N VAL A 352 -57.59 17.17 31.67
CA VAL A 352 -58.25 18.41 31.23
C VAL A 352 -59.65 18.16 30.64
N SER A 353 -59.86 16.99 30.03
CA SER A 353 -61.12 16.64 29.36
C SER A 353 -62.28 16.26 30.31
N GLY A 354 -62.04 16.17 31.63
CA GLY A 354 -63.10 15.89 32.61
C GLY A 354 -63.41 14.39 32.84
N GLY A 355 -62.53 13.49 32.38
CA GLY A 355 -62.40 12.11 32.85
C GLY A 355 -63.07 11.02 32.00
N MET A 356 -62.24 10.21 31.32
CA MET A 356 -62.54 8.80 31.02
C MET A 356 -62.30 7.96 32.29
N ASP A 357 -62.83 6.73 32.36
CA ASP A 357 -62.53 5.80 33.46
C ASP A 357 -61.02 5.56 33.62
N VAL A 358 -60.52 5.37 34.84
CA VAL A 358 -59.09 5.10 35.13
C VAL A 358 -58.62 3.88 34.33
N GLU A 359 -59.48 2.88 34.14
CA GLU A 359 -59.18 1.71 33.33
C GLU A 359 -59.02 2.02 31.83
N ALA A 360 -59.65 3.08 31.33
CA ALA A 360 -59.49 3.54 29.95
C ALA A 360 -58.19 4.36 29.77
N THR A 361 -57.82 5.16 30.77
CA THR A 361 -56.55 5.91 30.81
C THR A 361 -55.35 4.99 30.61
N PHE A 362 -55.21 3.97 31.45
CA PHE A 362 -54.08 3.04 31.38
C PHE A 362 -54.11 2.11 30.15
N ARG A 363 -55.24 2.02 29.44
CA ARG A 363 -55.34 1.22 28.21
C ARG A 363 -54.53 1.83 27.07
N HIS A 364 -54.45 3.17 26.99
CA HIS A 364 -53.65 3.84 25.95
C HIS A 364 -52.15 3.54 26.07
N GLU A 365 -51.66 3.26 27.28
CA GLU A 365 -50.27 2.88 27.50
C GLU A 365 -49.87 1.62 26.71
N PHE A 366 -50.79 0.67 26.54
CA PHE A 366 -50.52 -0.54 25.76
C PHE A 366 -50.23 -0.23 24.29
N ILE A 367 -50.92 0.75 23.69
CA ILE A 367 -50.62 1.18 22.32
C ILE A 367 -49.25 1.84 22.26
N VAL A 368 -48.96 2.76 23.18
CA VAL A 368 -47.70 3.52 23.21
C VAL A 368 -46.50 2.58 23.34
N TRP A 369 -46.54 1.65 24.29
CA TRP A 369 -45.46 0.70 24.52
C TRP A 369 -45.38 -0.40 23.46
N GLY A 370 -46.52 -0.86 22.94
CA GLY A 370 -46.58 -1.78 21.80
C GLY A 370 -45.94 -1.18 20.55
N ALA A 371 -46.27 0.07 20.22
CA ALA A 371 -45.70 0.80 19.10
C ALA A 371 -44.19 1.05 19.29
N LEU A 372 -43.76 1.43 20.50
CA LEU A 372 -42.34 1.61 20.81
C LEU A 372 -41.54 0.32 20.58
N CYS A 373 -42.03 -0.82 21.07
CA CYS A 373 -41.37 -2.10 20.88
C CYS A 373 -41.28 -2.48 19.40
N ALA A 374 -42.35 -2.26 18.63
CA ALA A 374 -42.38 -2.52 17.20
C ALA A 374 -41.38 -1.63 16.42
N LEU A 375 -41.27 -0.35 16.78
CA LEU A 375 -40.31 0.59 16.17
C LEU A 375 -38.86 0.26 16.53
N CYS A 376 -38.61 -0.18 17.76
CA CYS A 376 -37.28 -0.53 18.23
C CYS A 376 -36.79 -1.90 17.74
N ALA A 377 -37.68 -2.84 17.41
CA ALA A 377 -37.32 -4.19 16.99
C ALA A 377 -36.33 -4.27 15.80
N PRO A 378 -36.53 -3.56 14.68
CA PRO A 378 -35.57 -3.58 13.57
C PRO A 378 -34.26 -2.83 13.89
N ALA A 379 -34.28 -1.88 14.83
CA ALA A 379 -33.11 -1.07 15.19
C ALA A 379 -32.24 -1.71 16.29
N VAL A 380 -32.82 -2.57 17.12
CA VAL A 380 -32.19 -3.10 18.34
C VAL A 380 -32.09 -4.62 18.28
N ASP A 381 -33.23 -5.32 18.29
CA ASP A 381 -33.32 -6.78 18.17
C ASP A 381 -34.76 -7.20 17.87
N TRP A 382 -34.95 -8.15 16.95
CA TRP A 382 -36.28 -8.63 16.53
C TRP A 382 -37.10 -9.23 17.68
N ARG A 383 -36.46 -9.72 18.75
CA ARG A 383 -37.14 -10.30 19.93
C ARG A 383 -38.06 -9.29 20.63
N LEU A 384 -37.84 -7.99 20.43
CA LEU A 384 -38.73 -6.92 20.90
C LEU A 384 -40.15 -6.99 20.32
N ILE A 385 -40.35 -7.73 19.22
CA ILE A 385 -41.69 -8.02 18.69
C ILE A 385 -42.53 -8.79 19.72
N ILE A 386 -41.92 -9.62 20.56
CA ILE A 386 -42.63 -10.44 21.56
C ILE A 386 -43.34 -9.58 22.61
N PRO A 387 -42.66 -8.69 23.38
CA PRO A 387 -43.34 -7.78 24.28
C PRO A 387 -44.24 -6.79 23.52
N GLY A 388 -43.85 -6.32 22.33
CA GLY A 388 -44.69 -5.45 21.51
C GLY A 388 -46.04 -6.08 21.16
N ALA A 389 -46.04 -7.34 20.74
CA ALA A 389 -47.26 -8.10 20.47
C ALA A 389 -48.07 -8.33 21.75
N ALA A 390 -47.42 -8.61 22.89
CA ALA A 390 -48.10 -8.76 24.17
C ALA A 390 -48.86 -7.50 24.59
N TYR A 391 -48.28 -6.31 24.42
CA TYR A 391 -48.98 -5.05 24.66
C TYR A 391 -50.18 -4.86 23.72
N LEU A 392 -50.03 -5.12 22.42
CA LEU A 392 -51.14 -4.99 21.46
C LEU A 392 -52.27 -5.99 21.72
N ILE A 393 -51.94 -7.22 22.13
CA ILE A 393 -52.91 -8.22 22.55
C ILE A 393 -53.59 -7.77 23.85
N GLY A 394 -52.83 -7.26 24.82
CA GLY A 394 -53.36 -6.70 26.06
C GLY A 394 -54.35 -5.57 25.81
N PHE A 395 -54.02 -4.64 24.89
CA PHE A 395 -54.92 -3.58 24.46
C PHE A 395 -56.25 -4.15 23.91
N ALA A 396 -56.17 -5.13 23.00
CA ALA A 396 -57.35 -5.73 22.38
C ALA A 396 -58.24 -6.46 23.40
N VAL A 397 -57.64 -7.22 24.33
CA VAL A 397 -58.37 -7.97 25.37
C VAL A 397 -59.04 -7.02 26.37
N LEU A 398 -58.28 -6.05 26.89
CA LEU A 398 -58.77 -5.09 27.89
C LEU A 398 -59.80 -4.10 27.34
N THR A 399 -59.94 -4.04 26.01
CA THR A 399 -61.03 -3.29 25.38
C THR A 399 -62.41 -3.90 25.68
N PHE A 400 -62.48 -5.23 25.81
CA PHE A 400 -63.71 -5.96 26.11
C PHE A 400 -63.81 -6.36 27.59
N PHE A 401 -62.66 -6.51 28.28
CA PHE A 401 -62.57 -6.93 29.68
C PHE A 401 -61.69 -5.96 30.47
N PRO A 402 -62.19 -4.78 30.87
CA PRO A 402 -61.34 -3.71 31.40
C PRO A 402 -60.86 -3.98 32.84
N ARG A 403 -61.56 -4.88 33.56
CA ARG A 403 -61.14 -5.38 34.87
C ARG A 403 -59.82 -6.15 34.76
N GLY A 404 -58.78 -5.66 35.43
CA GLY A 404 -57.44 -6.27 35.43
C GLY A 404 -56.40 -5.56 34.57
N VAL A 405 -56.67 -4.32 34.13
CA VAL A 405 -55.72 -3.47 33.38
C VAL A 405 -54.33 -3.41 34.03
N PHE A 406 -54.26 -3.26 35.35
CA PHE A 406 -53.00 -3.12 36.07
C PHE A 406 -52.20 -4.43 36.11
N ILE A 407 -52.86 -5.57 36.32
CA ILE A 407 -52.21 -6.90 36.27
C ILE A 407 -51.67 -7.17 34.87
N ALA A 408 -52.47 -6.91 33.84
CA ALA A 408 -52.06 -7.11 32.45
C ALA A 408 -50.89 -6.18 32.07
N LEU A 409 -50.91 -4.93 32.55
CA LEU A 409 -49.85 -3.96 32.31
C LEU A 409 -48.56 -4.38 33.02
N ALA A 410 -48.64 -4.83 34.27
CA ALA A 410 -47.50 -5.37 35.03
C ALA A 410 -46.87 -6.57 34.31
N ILE A 411 -47.68 -7.51 33.80
CA ILE A 411 -47.19 -8.67 33.04
C ILE A 411 -46.47 -8.24 31.76
N CYS A 412 -47.03 -7.29 31.01
CA CYS A 412 -46.39 -6.79 29.79
C CYS A 412 -45.08 -6.04 30.09
N ASN A 413 -45.07 -5.22 31.15
CA ASN A 413 -43.89 -4.50 31.61
C ASN A 413 -42.77 -5.46 32.05
N GLU A 414 -43.12 -6.52 32.80
CA GLU A 414 -42.16 -7.56 33.20
C GLU A 414 -41.62 -8.34 32.00
N LEU A 415 -42.47 -8.69 31.03
CA LEU A 415 -42.04 -9.36 29.80
C LEU A 415 -41.05 -8.49 29.00
N LEU A 416 -41.29 -7.17 28.92
CA LEU A 416 -40.38 -6.23 28.29
C LEU A 416 -39.06 -6.11 29.07
N LEU A 417 -39.10 -6.03 30.40
CA LEU A 417 -37.93 -5.98 31.28
C LEU A 417 -37.05 -7.23 31.12
N VAL A 418 -37.65 -8.42 31.20
CA VAL A 418 -36.94 -9.70 31.02
C VAL A 418 -36.32 -9.78 29.63
N THR A 419 -37.07 -9.38 28.59
CA THR A 419 -36.55 -9.34 27.22
C THR A 419 -35.34 -8.40 27.11
N MET A 420 -35.41 -7.21 27.70
CA MET A 420 -34.28 -6.28 27.77
C MET A 420 -33.07 -6.88 28.50
N ILE A 421 -33.26 -7.49 29.66
CA ILE A 421 -32.18 -8.11 30.42
C ILE A 421 -31.52 -9.21 29.57
N VAL A 422 -32.29 -10.10 28.95
CA VAL A 422 -31.74 -11.17 28.10
C VAL A 422 -30.91 -10.61 26.95
N LEU A 423 -31.40 -9.57 26.26
CA LEU A 423 -30.68 -8.90 25.17
C LEU A 423 -29.35 -8.30 25.65
N TRP A 424 -29.35 -7.66 26.83
CA TRP A 424 -28.17 -6.99 27.34
C TRP A 424 -27.22 -7.90 28.13
N PHE A 425 -27.57 -9.15 28.46
CA PHE A 425 -26.71 -10.04 29.27
C PHE A 425 -26.21 -11.29 28.54
N ARG A 426 -26.72 -11.65 27.35
CA ARG A 426 -26.22 -12.82 26.60
C ARG A 426 -24.80 -12.62 26.05
N ARG A 427 -23.93 -13.64 26.18
CA ARG A 427 -22.52 -13.64 25.71
C ARG A 427 -22.34 -14.27 24.31
N GLU A 428 -23.16 -15.26 23.98
CA GLU A 428 -23.05 -16.08 22.75
C GLU A 428 -23.21 -15.26 21.45
N ASP A 429 -24.07 -14.24 21.47
CA ASP A 429 -24.32 -13.37 20.30
C ASP A 429 -23.13 -12.43 19.99
N VAL A 430 -22.19 -12.24 20.93
CA VAL A 430 -21.03 -11.34 20.76
C VAL A 430 -19.95 -11.95 19.86
N GLU A 431 -19.73 -13.25 19.92
CA GLU A 431 -18.72 -13.95 19.12
C GLU A 431 -19.18 -14.11 17.68
N ALA A 432 -20.42 -14.57 17.47
CA ALA A 432 -21.05 -14.61 16.14
C ALA A 432 -21.12 -13.21 15.49
N PHE A 433 -21.39 -12.16 16.27
CA PHE A 433 -21.33 -10.78 15.81
C PHE A 433 -19.90 -10.37 15.40
N ARG A 434 -18.87 -10.70 16.20
CA ARG A 434 -17.46 -10.43 15.85
C ARG A 434 -17.04 -11.13 14.57
N GLU A 435 -17.51 -12.36 14.34
CA GLU A 435 -17.18 -13.11 13.13
C GLU A 435 -17.88 -12.53 11.89
N ASN A 436 -19.19 -12.24 11.97
CA ASN A 436 -19.91 -11.56 10.90
C ASN A 436 -19.35 -10.15 10.64
N ARG A 437 -18.88 -9.45 11.68
CA ARG A 437 -18.16 -8.18 11.56
C ARG A 437 -16.88 -8.34 10.78
N ARG A 438 -16.07 -9.35 11.09
CA ARG A 438 -14.81 -9.61 10.37
C ARG A 438 -15.05 -9.90 8.88
N LYS A 439 -16.02 -10.75 8.56
CA LYS A 439 -16.44 -11.03 7.17
C LYS A 439 -16.95 -9.78 6.45
N GLY A 440 -17.76 -8.96 7.13
CA GLY A 440 -18.28 -7.71 6.58
C GLY A 440 -17.23 -6.62 6.36
N VAL A 441 -16.18 -6.57 7.20
CA VAL A 441 -15.02 -5.69 7.04
C VAL A 441 -14.17 -6.15 5.86
N GLU A 442 -13.92 -7.46 5.73
CA GLU A 442 -13.17 -8.03 4.60
C GLU A 442 -13.89 -7.77 3.26
N ALA A 443 -15.21 -7.95 3.21
CA ALA A 443 -16.01 -7.66 2.03
C ALA A 443 -16.02 -6.16 1.68
N ARG A 444 -16.12 -5.26 2.68
CA ARG A 444 -16.04 -3.80 2.45
C ARG A 444 -14.66 -3.33 2.04
N ARG A 445 -13.59 -3.89 2.60
CA ARG A 445 -12.21 -3.59 2.18
C ARG A 445 -11.99 -3.95 0.71
N ARG A 446 -12.59 -5.05 0.25
CA ARG A 446 -12.58 -5.46 -1.17
C ARG A 446 -13.30 -4.43 -2.03
N TRP A 447 -14.51 -4.03 -1.64
CA TRP A 447 -15.30 -3.01 -2.36
C TRP A 447 -14.58 -1.65 -2.43
N ILE A 448 -13.95 -1.21 -1.34
CA ILE A 448 -13.18 0.04 -1.32
C ILE A 448 -11.98 -0.03 -2.28
N ARG A 449 -11.27 -1.16 -2.30
CA ARG A 449 -10.16 -1.37 -3.24
C ARG A 449 -10.62 -1.23 -4.70
N GLU A 450 -11.82 -1.73 -5.03
CA GLU A 450 -12.41 -1.58 -6.37
C GLU A 450 -12.83 -0.13 -6.68
N ARG A 451 -13.24 0.65 -5.68
CA ARG A 451 -13.69 2.05 -5.87
C ARG A 451 -12.56 3.07 -5.92
N LEU A 452 -11.43 2.77 -5.30
CA LEU A 452 -10.25 3.64 -5.23
C LEU A 452 -9.28 3.45 -6.38
N ARG A 453 -9.65 2.66 -7.39
CA ARG A 453 -8.90 2.53 -8.62
C ARG A 453 -8.75 3.90 -9.27
N VAL A 454 -7.53 4.39 -9.36
CA VAL A 454 -7.23 5.64 -10.08
C VAL A 454 -7.03 5.26 -11.55
N PRO A 455 -7.81 5.83 -12.48
CA PRO A 455 -7.58 5.57 -13.89
C PRO A 455 -6.16 6.05 -14.29
N PRO A 456 -5.52 5.40 -15.28
CA PRO A 456 -4.23 5.83 -15.78
C PRO A 456 -4.29 7.29 -16.27
N ALA A 457 -3.16 8.01 -16.20
CA ALA A 457 -3.07 9.36 -16.74
C ALA A 457 -3.41 9.36 -18.24
N PRO A 458 -4.14 10.37 -18.76
CA PRO A 458 -4.30 10.53 -20.19
C PRO A 458 -2.93 10.79 -20.85
N GLU A 459 -2.64 10.07 -21.95
CA GLU A 459 -1.41 10.17 -22.75
C GLU A 459 -1.12 11.59 -23.27
#